data_AF-A0A7S4R9K6-F1
#
_entry.id   AF-A0A7S4R9K6-F1
#
_cell.length_a   1.000
_cell.length_b   1.000
_cell.length_c   1.000
_cell.angle_alpha   90.00
_cell.angle_beta   90.00
_cell.angle_gamma   90.00
#
_symmetry.space_group_name_H-M   'P 1'
#
loop_
_entity.id
_entity.type
_entity.pdbx_description
1 polymer ?
#
loop_
_entity_poly.entity_id
_entity_poly.type
_entity_poly.pdbx_seq_one_letter_code
_entity_poly.pdbx_strand_id
1 'polypeptide(L)'
;PVEAVAGTPFALSLQGTAFRAGDRLRVASSDSPCGTDDTAQDAALARYVCGRGMTPCIASPVINGPPSAIRPDALGMLMHETWYPVSISSPGRYRLCWCVDETWNPVSLESQGRCAGGRQFAVDVGLVHVGGLNGTQSFVCQAFGTCELHVRSSLAFGLQDQILLIAQRSNFMPTRCGRGNVGVRVSLSRVDGINASADSSERSATFHLPQAGQPGDYQ
;
A
#
# COMPACT_ATOMS: atom_id res chain seq x y z
N PRO A 1 -10.07 4.91 13.89
CA PRO A 1 -9.47 4.74 12.54
C PRO A 1 -8.19 3.92 12.71
N VAL A 2 -7.92 2.99 11.80
CA VAL A 2 -6.65 2.24 11.81
C VAL A 2 -5.60 3.13 11.16
N GLU A 3 -4.47 3.33 11.84
CA GLU A 3 -3.35 4.11 11.32
C GLU A 3 -2.28 3.16 10.76
N ALA A 4 -1.83 3.41 9.53
CA ALA A 4 -0.82 2.61 8.85
C ALA A 4 0.17 3.49 8.09
N VAL A 5 1.29 2.90 7.65
CA VAL A 5 2.31 3.57 6.84
C VAL A 5 2.37 2.92 5.47
N ALA A 6 2.38 3.73 4.42
CA ALA A 6 2.42 3.26 3.05
C ALA A 6 3.63 2.32 2.82
N GLY A 7 3.39 1.15 2.24
CA GLY A 7 4.39 0.12 1.96
C GLY A 7 4.85 -0.70 3.17
N THR A 8 4.49 -0.33 4.40
CA THR A 8 4.84 -1.09 5.61
C THR A 8 3.73 -2.07 5.97
N PRO A 9 4.04 -3.36 6.23
CA PRO A 9 3.03 -4.31 6.65
C PRO A 9 2.48 -3.96 8.04
N PHE A 10 1.17 -4.09 8.22
CA PHE A 10 0.49 -3.92 9.50
C PHE A 10 -0.55 -5.03 9.72
N ALA A 11 -0.97 -5.19 10.97
CA ALA A 11 -2.08 -6.08 11.32
C ALA A 11 -3.38 -5.28 11.28
N LEU A 12 -4.34 -5.74 10.49
CA LEU A 12 -5.68 -5.17 10.45
C LEU A 12 -6.58 -6.04 11.31
N SER A 13 -7.02 -5.49 12.44
CA SER A 13 -7.85 -6.20 13.41
C SER A 13 -9.22 -5.57 13.51
N LEU A 14 -10.26 -6.38 13.41
CA LEU A 14 -11.66 -5.97 13.50
C LEU A 14 -12.37 -6.76 14.60
N GLN A 15 -13.35 -6.13 15.24
CA GLN A 15 -14.17 -6.75 16.27
C GLN A 15 -15.66 -6.63 15.91
N GLY A 16 -16.40 -7.72 16.08
CA GLY A 16 -17.80 -7.79 15.71
C GLY A 16 -18.47 -9.05 16.23
N THR A 17 -19.80 -9.09 16.26
CA THR A 17 -20.57 -10.23 16.82
C THR A 17 -20.79 -11.36 15.82
N ALA A 18 -20.54 -11.13 14.53
CA ALA A 18 -20.93 -12.03 13.44
C ALA A 18 -19.77 -12.44 12.53
N PHE A 19 -18.53 -12.18 12.94
CA PHE A 19 -17.34 -12.53 12.18
C PHE A 19 -17.16 -14.05 12.09
N ARG A 20 -16.82 -14.54 10.89
CA ARG A 20 -16.62 -15.95 10.59
C ARG A 20 -15.35 -16.16 9.76
N ALA A 21 -14.82 -17.38 9.85
CA ALA A 21 -13.62 -17.78 9.11
C ALA A 21 -13.71 -17.72 7.59
N GLY A 22 -14.89 -17.52 7.01
CA GLY A 22 -15.03 -17.30 5.57
C GLY A 22 -15.10 -15.82 5.19
N ASP A 23 -15.21 -14.93 6.16
CA ASP A 23 -15.45 -13.52 5.90
C ASP A 23 -14.28 -12.87 5.17
N ARG A 24 -14.64 -11.95 4.28
CA ARG A 24 -13.70 -11.25 3.43
C ARG A 24 -13.79 -9.77 3.69
N LEU A 25 -12.62 -9.15 3.68
CA LEU A 25 -12.49 -7.70 3.72
C LEU A 25 -11.95 -7.21 2.39
N ARG A 26 -12.44 -6.06 1.96
CA ARG A 26 -11.90 -5.30 0.85
C ARG A 26 -11.54 -3.91 1.31
N VAL A 27 -10.36 -3.47 0.89
CA VAL A 27 -9.91 -2.10 1.06
C VAL A 27 -10.24 -1.35 -0.23
N ALA A 28 -11.05 -0.31 -0.14
CA ALA A 28 -11.44 0.54 -1.26
C ALA A 28 -11.03 1.99 -1.03
N SER A 29 -10.99 2.81 -2.09
CA SER A 29 -10.86 4.26 -1.92
C SER A 29 -11.96 4.79 -1.00
N SER A 30 -11.65 5.76 -0.14
CA SER A 30 -12.68 6.36 0.75
C SER A 30 -13.82 7.05 -0.01
N ASP A 31 -13.58 7.49 -1.24
CA ASP A 31 -14.56 8.12 -2.13
C ASP A 31 -15.54 7.11 -2.76
N SER A 32 -15.20 5.82 -2.73
CA SER A 32 -16.05 4.74 -3.22
C SER A 32 -16.85 4.14 -2.06
N PRO A 33 -18.21 4.22 -2.08
CA PRO A 33 -19.01 3.57 -1.06
C PRO A 33 -18.97 2.05 -1.20
N CYS A 34 -19.11 1.33 -0.09
CA CYS A 34 -19.23 -0.12 -0.10
C CYS A 34 -20.45 -0.57 -0.92
N GLY A 35 -20.34 -1.73 -1.59
CA GLY A 35 -21.44 -2.32 -2.35
C GLY A 35 -21.61 -1.79 -3.77
N THR A 36 -20.64 -1.06 -4.33
CA THR A 36 -20.66 -0.62 -5.74
C THR A 36 -19.70 -1.42 -6.60
N ASP A 37 -19.89 -1.40 -7.92
CA ASP A 37 -18.94 -1.99 -8.87
C ASP A 37 -17.58 -1.29 -8.82
N ASP A 38 -17.53 -0.02 -8.41
CA ASP A 38 -16.29 0.75 -8.24
C ASP A 38 -15.43 0.25 -7.07
N THR A 39 -16.01 -0.48 -6.12
CA THR A 39 -15.23 -1.23 -5.13
C THR A 39 -14.61 -2.50 -5.71
N ALA A 40 -14.87 -2.87 -6.98
CA ALA A 40 -14.16 -3.96 -7.67
C ALA A 40 -12.82 -3.53 -8.27
N GLN A 41 -12.50 -2.23 -8.19
CA GLN A 41 -11.23 -1.66 -8.60
C GLN A 41 -10.13 -2.10 -7.62
N ASP A 42 -9.67 -3.36 -7.71
CA ASP A 42 -8.24 -3.66 -7.55
C ASP A 42 -7.74 -5.07 -7.82
N ALA A 43 -8.43 -5.86 -8.67
CA ALA A 43 -7.75 -7.00 -9.28
C ALA A 43 -6.51 -6.56 -10.09
N ALA A 44 -6.48 -5.32 -10.58
CA ALA A 44 -5.36 -4.74 -11.33
C ALA A 44 -4.21 -4.26 -10.43
N LEU A 45 -4.45 -3.53 -9.33
CA LEU A 45 -3.38 -3.17 -8.38
C LEU A 45 -2.88 -4.38 -7.60
N ALA A 46 -3.75 -5.31 -7.19
CA ALA A 46 -3.32 -6.56 -6.57
C ALA A 46 -2.43 -7.38 -7.53
N ARG A 47 -2.77 -7.45 -8.82
CA ARG A 47 -1.89 -8.04 -9.85
C ARG A 47 -0.66 -7.20 -10.17
N TYR A 48 -0.67 -5.90 -9.92
CA TYR A 48 0.46 -5.02 -10.18
C TYR A 48 1.49 -5.04 -9.03
N VAL A 49 1.00 -5.07 -7.79
CA VAL A 49 1.80 -5.21 -6.55
C VAL A 49 2.30 -6.63 -6.38
N CYS A 50 1.49 -7.64 -6.71
CA CYS A 50 1.86 -9.06 -6.55
C CYS A 50 2.30 -9.76 -7.86
N GLY A 51 2.39 -9.06 -9.00
CA GLY A 51 2.56 -9.71 -10.31
C GLY A 51 3.88 -9.44 -11.04
N ARG A 52 4.49 -10.57 -11.42
CA ARG A 52 5.62 -10.79 -12.35
C ARG A 52 7.03 -10.55 -11.79
N GLY A 53 7.44 -11.48 -10.93
CA GLY A 53 8.78 -12.06 -11.04
C GLY A 53 9.83 -11.64 -10.03
N MET A 54 9.45 -11.03 -8.90
CA MET A 54 10.33 -10.94 -7.73
C MET A 54 9.65 -11.61 -6.53
N THR A 55 10.46 -12.35 -5.79
CA THR A 55 10.16 -13.32 -4.72
C THR A 55 9.28 -12.78 -3.59
N PRO A 56 8.63 -13.70 -2.86
CA PRO A 56 7.19 -13.76 -2.86
C PRO A 56 6.60 -12.56 -2.08
N CYS A 57 5.84 -11.71 -2.76
CA CYS A 57 4.52 -11.50 -2.19
C CYS A 57 3.93 -12.91 -2.17
N ILE A 58 4.07 -13.62 -1.05
CA ILE A 58 3.12 -14.65 -0.69
C ILE A 58 1.88 -13.76 -0.60
N ALA A 59 1.13 -13.66 -1.70
CA ALA A 59 -0.30 -13.43 -1.57
C ALA A 59 -0.65 -14.27 -0.36
N SER A 60 -1.30 -13.69 0.67
CA SER A 60 -1.90 -14.50 1.74
C SER A 60 -2.27 -15.83 1.09
N PRO A 61 -1.82 -17.00 1.59
CA PRO A 61 -1.82 -18.26 0.82
C PRO A 61 -3.17 -18.56 0.16
N VAL A 62 -4.19 -17.82 0.57
CA VAL A 62 -5.44 -17.51 -0.09
C VAL A 62 -5.49 -16.09 -0.71
N ILE A 63 -5.57 -15.98 -2.04
CA ILE A 63 -6.02 -14.76 -2.72
C ILE A 63 -7.38 -14.34 -2.12
N ASN A 64 -7.48 -13.14 -1.53
CA ASN A 64 -8.66 -12.72 -0.75
C ASN A 64 -8.93 -13.61 0.48
N GLY A 65 -7.85 -13.92 1.22
CA GLY A 65 -7.89 -14.85 2.32
C GLY A 65 -8.71 -14.46 3.53
N PRO A 66 -9.21 -15.47 4.26
CA PRO A 66 -9.84 -15.25 5.55
C PRO A 66 -8.85 -14.62 6.53
N PRO A 67 -9.33 -14.10 7.67
CA PRO A 67 -8.44 -13.61 8.71
C PRO A 67 -7.41 -14.68 9.14
N SER A 68 -6.20 -14.22 9.43
CA SER A 68 -5.10 -15.03 9.99
C SER A 68 -5.38 -15.55 11.40
N ALA A 69 -6.30 -14.93 12.13
CA ALA A 69 -6.75 -15.37 13.44
C ALA A 69 -8.19 -14.96 13.69
N ILE A 70 -8.95 -15.84 14.35
CA ILE A 70 -10.29 -15.58 14.87
C ILE A 70 -10.27 -15.96 16.33
N ARG A 71 -10.65 -15.03 17.20
CA ARG A 71 -10.68 -15.28 18.63
C ARG A 71 -11.96 -14.71 19.24
N PRO A 72 -12.68 -15.49 20.06
CA PRO A 72 -13.69 -14.89 20.92
C PRO A 72 -13.02 -13.94 21.91
N ASP A 73 -13.72 -12.88 22.30
CA ASP A 73 -13.38 -12.08 23.47
C ASP A 73 -13.53 -12.91 24.75
N ALA A 74 -13.16 -12.32 25.89
CA ALA A 74 -13.19 -13.01 27.18
C ALA A 74 -14.57 -13.56 27.56
N LEU A 75 -15.65 -13.04 26.96
CA LEU A 75 -17.04 -13.41 27.23
C LEU A 75 -17.67 -14.25 26.10
N GLY A 76 -16.94 -14.51 25.00
CA GLY A 76 -17.46 -15.23 23.83
C GLY A 76 -18.54 -14.48 23.05
N MET A 77 -18.74 -13.19 23.31
CA MET A 77 -19.79 -12.37 22.71
C MET A 77 -19.31 -11.63 21.47
N LEU A 78 -18.02 -11.28 21.42
CA LEU A 78 -17.40 -10.60 20.29
C LEU A 78 -16.32 -11.49 19.69
N MET A 79 -16.32 -11.56 18.38
CA MET A 79 -15.28 -12.20 17.59
C MET A 79 -14.29 -11.15 17.14
N HIS A 80 -13.01 -11.48 17.27
CA HIS A 80 -11.89 -10.67 16.84
C HIS A 80 -11.20 -11.35 15.66
N GLU A 81 -11.16 -10.66 14.53
CA GLU A 81 -10.53 -11.15 13.31
C GLU A 81 -9.33 -10.28 12.95
N THR A 82 -8.21 -10.93 12.61
CA THR A 82 -6.98 -10.23 12.26
C THR A 82 -6.47 -10.68 10.89
N TRP A 83 -6.27 -9.74 9.98
CA TRP A 83 -5.55 -9.94 8.72
C TRP A 83 -4.11 -9.47 8.87
N TYR A 84 -3.15 -10.33 8.55
CA TYR A 84 -1.72 -10.00 8.56
C TYR A 84 -0.94 -10.90 7.58
N PRO A 85 0.05 -10.36 6.83
CA PRO A 85 0.41 -8.94 6.73
C PRO A 85 -0.46 -8.19 5.71
N VAL A 86 -1.05 -7.06 6.10
CA VAL A 86 -1.70 -6.12 5.17
C VAL A 86 -0.73 -5.00 4.83
N SER A 87 -0.61 -4.62 3.56
CA SER A 87 0.18 -3.47 3.11
C SER A 87 -0.58 -2.69 2.04
N ILE A 88 -0.59 -1.37 2.18
CA ILE A 88 -1.19 -0.44 1.22
C ILE A 88 -0.06 0.45 0.69
N SER A 89 0.11 0.53 -0.63
CA SER A 89 1.28 1.14 -1.25
C SER A 89 1.22 2.66 -1.39
N SER A 90 0.03 3.26 -1.29
CA SER A 90 -0.17 4.70 -1.37
C SER A 90 -0.74 5.26 -0.07
N PRO A 91 -0.35 6.48 0.34
CA PRO A 91 -1.01 7.15 1.44
C PRO A 91 -2.38 7.67 1.02
N GLY A 92 -3.27 7.77 1.99
CA GLY A 92 -4.63 8.22 1.75
C GLY A 92 -5.61 7.77 2.82
N ARG A 93 -6.89 7.90 2.52
CA ARG A 93 -7.99 7.37 3.32
C ARG A 93 -8.65 6.25 2.54
N TYR A 94 -8.81 5.12 3.19
CA TYR A 94 -9.39 3.92 2.60
C TYR A 94 -10.57 3.45 3.43
N ARG A 95 -11.59 2.96 2.75
CA ARG A 95 -12.77 2.36 3.34
C ARG A 95 -12.61 0.85 3.41
N LEU A 96 -13.01 0.27 4.53
CA LEU A 96 -13.04 -1.17 4.74
C LEU A 96 -14.45 -1.67 4.47
N CYS A 97 -14.60 -2.48 3.43
CA CYS A 97 -15.87 -3.08 3.06
C CYS A 97 -15.83 -4.57 3.38
N TRP A 98 -16.91 -5.10 3.97
CA TRP A 98 -17.01 -6.48 4.40
C TRP A 98 -18.05 -7.26 3.59
N CYS A 99 -17.73 -8.54 3.37
CA CYS A 99 -18.58 -9.52 2.71
C CYS A 99 -18.47 -10.87 3.42
N VAL A 100 -19.61 -11.51 3.65
CA VAL A 100 -19.69 -12.84 4.24
C VAL A 100 -19.57 -13.90 3.15
N ASP A 101 -18.55 -14.75 3.23
CA ASP A 101 -18.37 -15.88 2.33
C ASP A 101 -18.45 -17.22 3.06
N GLU A 102 -19.68 -17.70 3.27
CA GLU A 102 -19.92 -18.98 3.95
C GLU A 102 -19.41 -20.21 3.18
N THR A 103 -18.87 -20.02 1.97
CA THR A 103 -18.45 -21.11 1.09
C THR A 103 -16.94 -21.39 1.15
N TRP A 104 -16.23 -20.70 2.04
CA TRP A 104 -14.80 -20.86 2.25
C TRP A 104 -14.44 -22.24 2.84
N ASN A 105 -13.53 -22.96 2.16
CA ASN A 105 -12.96 -24.22 2.63
C ASN A 105 -11.50 -24.01 3.08
N PRO A 106 -11.18 -24.14 4.38
CA PRO A 106 -9.84 -23.91 4.91
C PRO A 106 -8.83 -25.02 4.55
N VAL A 107 -9.29 -26.19 4.11
CA VAL A 107 -8.43 -27.32 3.71
C VAL A 107 -8.00 -27.19 2.25
N SER A 108 -8.95 -26.92 1.35
CA SER A 108 -8.64 -26.73 -0.08
C SER A 108 -8.25 -25.30 -0.43
N LEU A 109 -8.40 -24.35 0.51
CA LEU A 109 -8.16 -22.92 0.31
C LEU A 109 -9.02 -22.32 -0.81
N GLU A 110 -10.27 -22.77 -0.96
CA GLU A 110 -11.18 -22.38 -2.04
C GLU A 110 -12.49 -21.76 -1.51
N SER A 111 -13.16 -20.99 -2.35
CA SER A 111 -14.51 -20.45 -2.12
C SER A 111 -15.34 -20.52 -3.41
N GLN A 112 -16.66 -20.61 -3.28
CA GLN A 112 -17.60 -20.58 -4.40
C GLN A 112 -17.85 -19.15 -4.95
N GLY A 113 -17.14 -18.13 -4.47
CA GLY A 113 -17.14 -16.80 -5.07
C GLY A 113 -18.28 -15.88 -4.63
N ARG A 114 -18.86 -16.07 -3.44
CA ARG A 114 -19.89 -15.15 -2.88
C ARG A 114 -19.38 -13.73 -2.63
N CYS A 115 -18.06 -13.53 -2.61
CA CYS A 115 -17.39 -12.25 -2.41
C CYS A 115 -16.37 -11.96 -3.55
N ALA A 116 -16.79 -12.18 -4.79
CA ALA A 116 -16.02 -11.92 -6.01
C ALA A 116 -16.15 -10.45 -6.50
N GLY A 117 -17.38 -9.92 -6.54
CA GLY A 117 -17.71 -8.59 -7.06
C GLY A 117 -17.77 -7.50 -5.98
N GLY A 118 -17.58 -6.25 -6.38
CA GLY A 118 -17.66 -5.08 -5.46
C GLY A 118 -19.01 -4.95 -4.75
N ARG A 119 -20.11 -5.24 -5.44
CA ARG A 119 -21.47 -5.21 -4.87
C ARG A 119 -21.69 -6.14 -3.68
N GLN A 120 -20.89 -7.18 -3.55
CA GLN A 120 -21.01 -8.15 -2.46
C GLN A 120 -20.37 -7.63 -1.17
N PHE A 121 -19.48 -6.63 -1.27
CA PHE A 121 -18.87 -5.95 -0.13
C PHE A 121 -19.71 -4.74 0.28
N ALA A 122 -20.94 -4.98 0.72
CA ALA A 122 -21.92 -3.92 0.97
C ALA A 122 -21.82 -3.26 2.35
N VAL A 123 -21.11 -3.87 3.30
CA VAL A 123 -21.05 -3.38 4.68
C VAL A 123 -19.82 -2.52 4.89
N ASP A 124 -20.03 -1.27 5.31
CA ASP A 124 -18.96 -0.37 5.74
C ASP A 124 -18.53 -0.71 7.18
N VAL A 125 -17.28 -1.12 7.34
CA VAL A 125 -16.70 -1.49 8.64
C VAL A 125 -15.94 -0.34 9.26
N GLY A 126 -15.52 0.64 8.45
CA GLY A 126 -14.75 1.78 8.92
C GLY A 126 -13.64 2.21 7.97
N LEU A 127 -12.69 2.97 8.51
CA LEU A 127 -11.64 3.65 7.75
C LEU A 127 -10.24 3.27 8.22
N VAL A 128 -9.34 3.12 7.25
CA VAL A 128 -7.89 3.10 7.43
C VAL A 128 -7.32 4.41 6.93
N HIS A 129 -6.50 5.07 7.75
CA HIS A 129 -5.66 6.17 7.33
C HIS A 129 -4.25 5.65 7.10
N VAL A 130 -3.74 5.85 5.89
CA VAL A 130 -2.38 5.45 5.51
C VAL A 130 -1.57 6.72 5.34
N GLY A 131 -0.57 6.90 6.20
CA GLY A 131 0.39 7.99 6.11
C GLY A 131 1.59 7.65 5.23
N GLY A 132 2.31 8.66 4.75
CA GLY A 132 3.51 8.50 3.93
C GLY A 132 3.74 9.65 2.96
N LEU A 133 4.62 9.43 1.99
CA LEU A 133 4.98 10.37 0.94
C LEU A 133 3.80 10.62 0.00
N ASN A 134 3.43 11.89 -0.20
CA ASN A 134 2.36 12.21 -1.14
C ASN A 134 2.74 11.77 -2.57
N GLY A 135 1.99 10.83 -3.15
CA GLY A 135 2.25 10.27 -4.48
C GLY A 135 1.90 11.18 -5.66
N THR A 136 1.30 12.36 -5.43
CA THR A 136 0.93 13.31 -6.50
C THR A 136 1.97 14.41 -6.71
N GLN A 137 3.17 14.27 -6.13
CA GLN A 137 4.23 15.26 -6.26
C GLN A 137 4.96 15.10 -7.59
N SER A 138 5.20 16.20 -8.29
CA SER A 138 5.95 16.23 -9.55
C SER A 138 7.10 17.23 -9.45
N PHE A 139 8.28 16.82 -9.92
CA PHE A 139 9.49 17.62 -9.89
C PHE A 139 9.97 17.85 -11.32
N VAL A 140 10.37 19.08 -11.62
CA VAL A 140 10.92 19.44 -12.93
C VAL A 140 12.37 19.85 -12.75
N CYS A 141 13.27 19.11 -13.39
CA CYS A 141 14.70 19.36 -13.37
C CYS A 141 15.18 19.78 -14.76
N GLN A 142 16.15 20.68 -14.83
CA GLN A 142 16.88 20.94 -16.08
C GLN A 142 17.93 19.84 -16.31
N ALA A 143 17.98 19.28 -17.52
CA ALA A 143 18.99 18.30 -17.89
C ALA A 143 20.40 18.87 -17.69
N PHE A 144 21.31 18.06 -17.13
CA PHE A 144 22.70 18.42 -16.81
C PHE A 144 22.87 19.55 -15.76
N GLY A 145 21.77 20.06 -15.19
CA GLY A 145 21.79 21.03 -14.09
C GLY A 145 21.70 20.35 -12.72
N THR A 146 21.97 21.10 -11.65
CA THR A 146 21.62 20.67 -10.29
C THR A 146 20.10 20.63 -10.15
N CYS A 147 19.58 19.67 -9.40
CA CYS A 147 18.14 19.60 -9.13
C CYS A 147 17.85 19.41 -7.65
N GLU A 148 16.81 20.07 -7.16
CA GLU A 148 16.34 19.95 -5.78
C GLU A 148 14.96 19.32 -5.76
N LEU A 149 14.83 18.23 -5.01
CA LEU A 149 13.56 17.55 -4.82
C LEU A 149 13.02 17.90 -3.44
N HIS A 150 11.99 18.74 -3.39
CA HIS A 150 11.29 19.10 -2.14
C HIS A 150 10.10 18.16 -1.90
N VAL A 151 10.34 17.10 -1.16
CA VAL A 151 9.34 16.05 -0.93
C VAL A 151 8.57 16.34 0.35
N ARG A 152 7.25 16.22 0.28
CA ARG A 152 6.31 16.35 1.41
C ARG A 152 5.71 15.00 1.77
N SER A 153 5.49 14.82 3.07
CA SER A 153 4.94 13.60 3.64
C SER A 153 3.86 13.94 4.66
N SER A 154 2.90 13.03 4.87
CA SER A 154 2.00 13.14 6.01
C SER A 154 2.64 12.66 7.32
N LEU A 155 3.80 12.00 7.24
CA LEU A 155 4.60 11.54 8.37
C LEU A 155 5.94 12.27 8.43
N ALA A 156 6.54 12.37 9.62
CA ALA A 156 7.89 12.90 9.75
C ALA A 156 8.91 11.97 9.06
N PHE A 157 9.94 12.56 8.44
CA PHE A 157 11.02 11.78 7.85
C PHE A 157 11.99 11.28 8.93
N GLY A 158 12.34 10.01 8.85
CA GLY A 158 13.42 9.41 9.63
C GLY A 158 14.77 9.59 8.94
N LEU A 159 15.87 9.57 9.72
CA LEU A 159 17.23 9.66 9.17
C LEU A 159 17.62 8.47 8.27
N GLN A 160 16.85 7.38 8.34
CA GLN A 160 17.04 6.17 7.53
C GLN A 160 16.13 6.15 6.30
N ASP A 161 15.29 7.16 6.10
CA ASP A 161 14.42 7.22 4.93
C ASP A 161 15.26 7.47 3.68
N GLN A 162 14.87 6.78 2.60
CA GLN A 162 15.55 6.79 1.33
C GLN A 162 14.53 6.98 0.22
N ILE A 163 14.93 7.71 -0.81
CA ILE A 163 14.22 7.76 -2.08
C ILE A 163 15.01 6.98 -3.12
N LEU A 164 14.30 6.32 -4.03
CA LEU A 164 14.88 5.64 -5.17
C LEU A 164 14.36 6.31 -6.43
N LEU A 165 15.25 6.92 -7.20
CA LEU A 165 14.93 7.54 -8.48
C LEU A 165 15.11 6.51 -9.59
N ILE A 166 14.05 6.27 -10.34
CA ILE A 166 13.97 5.24 -11.37
C ILE A 166 13.68 5.90 -12.71
N ALA A 167 14.53 5.67 -13.72
CA ALA A 167 14.26 6.16 -15.07
C ALA A 167 13.12 5.36 -15.72
N GLN A 168 12.10 6.04 -16.24
CA GLN A 168 11.07 5.39 -17.05
C GLN A 168 11.64 5.07 -18.45
N ARG A 169 12.13 3.84 -18.64
CA ARG A 169 12.48 3.36 -19.99
C ARG A 169 11.26 2.73 -20.66
N SER A 170 10.99 3.14 -21.89
CA SER A 170 9.82 2.71 -22.68
C SER A 170 9.93 1.30 -23.27
N ASN A 171 11.13 0.75 -23.46
CA ASN A 171 11.33 -0.34 -24.42
C ASN A 171 11.80 -1.70 -23.86
N PHE A 172 12.25 -1.79 -22.61
CA PHE A 172 12.71 -3.06 -22.03
C PHE A 172 12.36 -3.07 -20.54
N MET A 173 11.31 -3.82 -20.18
CA MET A 173 10.79 -4.01 -18.81
C MET A 173 10.73 -2.71 -17.99
N PRO A 174 9.61 -1.96 -18.02
CA PRO A 174 9.53 -0.68 -17.31
C PRO A 174 9.85 -0.91 -15.84
N THR A 175 10.94 -0.32 -15.36
CA THR A 175 11.25 -0.28 -13.93
C THR A 175 10.25 0.69 -13.32
N ARG A 176 9.54 0.25 -12.29
CA ARG A 176 8.50 1.03 -11.62
C ARG A 176 8.68 0.85 -10.12
N CYS A 177 8.15 1.78 -9.32
CA CYS A 177 8.14 1.60 -7.86
C CYS A 177 7.53 0.24 -7.48
N GLY A 178 8.26 -0.54 -6.68
CA GLY A 178 7.90 -1.90 -6.31
C GLY A 178 8.31 -3.00 -7.30
N ARG A 179 8.93 -2.68 -8.44
CA ARG A 179 9.39 -3.66 -9.44
C ARG A 179 10.69 -3.25 -10.12
N GLY A 180 11.75 -4.00 -9.82
CA GLY A 180 13.10 -3.80 -10.36
C GLY A 180 14.04 -3.11 -9.37
N ASN A 181 15.35 -3.35 -9.51
CA ASN A 181 16.37 -2.90 -8.55
C ASN A 181 17.31 -1.82 -9.12
N VAL A 182 16.96 -1.22 -10.26
CA VAL A 182 17.85 -0.29 -10.97
C VAL A 182 17.35 1.14 -10.78
N GLY A 183 18.08 1.93 -10.01
CA GLY A 183 17.79 3.34 -9.77
C GLY A 183 18.88 4.01 -8.95
N VAL A 184 18.81 5.33 -8.84
CA VAL A 184 19.71 6.11 -7.98
C VAL A 184 19.07 6.21 -6.61
N ARG A 185 19.72 5.65 -5.60
CA ARG A 185 19.27 5.73 -4.22
C ARG A 185 19.83 6.98 -3.56
N VAL A 186 18.98 7.74 -2.90
CA VAL A 186 19.38 8.93 -2.14
C VAL A 186 18.87 8.77 -0.71
N SER A 187 19.76 8.95 0.26
CA SER A 187 19.45 8.84 1.69
C SER A 187 19.47 10.20 2.35
N LEU A 188 18.66 10.38 3.40
CA LEU A 188 18.76 11.55 4.28
C LEU A 188 20.03 11.55 5.13
N SER A 189 20.62 10.39 5.37
CA SER A 189 21.96 10.28 5.93
C SER A 189 23.00 10.69 4.88
N ARG A 190 23.82 11.71 5.16
CA ARG A 190 24.93 12.17 4.28
C ARG A 190 25.76 10.98 3.78
N VAL A 191 25.53 10.58 2.54
CA VAL A 191 26.35 9.59 1.84
C VAL A 191 26.56 10.15 0.43
N ASP A 192 27.82 10.30 0.03
CA ASP A 192 28.27 10.56 -1.34
C ASP A 192 27.83 11.87 -2.01
N GLY A 193 28.04 13.02 -1.36
CA GLY A 193 27.95 14.34 -2.01
C GLY A 193 26.53 14.82 -2.34
N ILE A 194 25.52 14.01 -2.04
CA ILE A 194 24.11 14.43 -2.01
C ILE A 194 23.81 14.95 -0.60
N ASN A 195 23.62 16.25 -0.49
CA ASN A 195 23.06 16.82 0.73
C ASN A 195 21.56 16.53 0.74
N ALA A 196 21.05 16.08 1.87
CA ALA A 196 19.63 16.01 2.11
C ALA A 196 19.36 16.58 3.51
N SER A 197 18.33 17.41 3.60
CA SER A 197 17.87 18.00 4.86
C SER A 197 16.44 17.58 5.11
N ALA A 198 16.15 17.17 6.34
CA ALA A 198 14.80 16.90 6.79
C ALA A 198 14.38 18.01 7.74
N ASP A 199 13.23 18.62 7.48
CA ASP A 199 12.54 19.44 8.46
C ASP A 199 11.41 18.60 9.07
N SER A 200 11.67 18.12 10.29
CA SER A 200 10.70 17.31 11.03
C SER A 200 9.46 18.11 11.46
N SER A 201 9.56 19.43 11.55
CA SER A 201 8.44 20.31 11.88
C SER A 201 7.51 20.53 10.67
N GLU A 202 8.07 20.52 9.46
CA GLU A 202 7.31 20.68 8.21
C GLU A 202 6.94 19.37 7.51
N ARG A 203 7.36 18.22 8.05
CA ARG A 203 7.18 16.89 7.40
C ARG A 203 7.66 16.91 5.95
N SER A 204 8.77 17.60 5.73
CA SER A 204 9.37 17.85 4.43
C SER A 204 10.83 17.40 4.43
N ALA A 205 11.30 16.96 3.26
CA ALA A 205 12.69 16.65 3.03
C ALA A 205 13.13 17.23 1.69
N THR A 206 14.33 17.82 1.67
CA THR A 206 14.95 18.33 0.44
C THR A 206 16.11 17.43 0.08
N PHE A 207 16.14 16.96 -1.18
CA PHE A 207 17.24 16.16 -1.72
C PHE A 207 17.95 16.94 -2.83
N HIS A 208 19.25 17.16 -2.69
CA HIS A 208 20.07 17.87 -3.67
C HIS A 208 20.78 16.89 -4.61
N LEU A 209 20.36 16.83 -5.87
CA LEU A 209 20.96 15.98 -6.89
C LEU A 209 22.12 16.71 -7.59
N PRO A 210 23.37 16.18 -7.54
CA PRO A 210 24.57 16.91 -7.93
C PRO A 210 24.61 17.28 -9.42
N GLN A 211 24.07 16.46 -10.33
CA GLN A 211 23.71 16.82 -11.71
C GLN A 211 22.63 15.86 -12.22
N ALA A 212 21.50 16.38 -12.69
CA ALA A 212 20.49 15.60 -13.37
C ALA A 212 21.07 15.06 -14.69
N GLY A 213 20.81 13.78 -15.00
CA GLY A 213 21.36 13.13 -16.18
C GLY A 213 20.71 13.59 -17.50
N GLN A 214 20.57 12.64 -18.43
CA GLN A 214 19.87 12.89 -19.70
C GLN A 214 18.41 13.31 -19.46
N PRO A 215 17.81 14.10 -20.38
CA PRO A 215 16.40 14.41 -20.32
C PRO A 215 15.54 13.14 -20.41
N GLY A 216 14.45 13.10 -19.65
CA GLY A 216 13.50 12.00 -19.63
C GLY A 216 12.59 12.06 -18.40
N ASP A 217 11.66 11.12 -18.34
CA ASP A 217 10.75 10.98 -17.21
C ASP A 217 11.32 9.99 -16.17
N TYR A 218 11.24 10.37 -14.90
CA TYR A 218 11.72 9.61 -13.76
C TYR A 218 10.61 9.44 -12.73
N GLN A 219 10.61 8.33 -12.00
CA GLN A 219 9.71 8.03 -10.88
C GLN A 219 10.48 7.89 -9.58
#